data_AF-A0A7C6EYP1-F1
#
_entry.id   AF-A0A7C6EYP1-F1
#
_cell.length_a   1.000
_cell.length_b   1.000
_cell.length_c   1.000
_cell.angle_alpha   90.00
_cell.angle_beta   90.00
_cell.angle_gamma   90.00
#
_symmetry.space_group_name_H-M   'P 1'
#
loop_
_entity.id
_entity.type
_entity.pdbx_description
1 polymer ?
#
loop_
_entity_poly.entity_id
_entity_poly.type
_entity_poly.pdbx_seq_one_letter_code
_entity_poly.pdbx_strand_id
1 'polypeptide(L)'
;MRNFIFLLFSVLLCYSSRAQKMEIPPKTHPDASQWKDLFTPDLKNALYPEGVWTYENGILTASKDEAIWTKQEYASFILDLEFKTDHGTNSGIILHCSDINNWIPNSVEVQIADDFAEEWAKAPASWHCGAIFGHLAPAKSLVKKPGEWNRMTITCKDRMIWVMLNGELITEMNMDLWTDARK
;
A
#
# COMPACT_ATOMS: atom_id res chain seq x y z
N MET A 1 -64.22 12.71 -36.17
CA MET A 1 -62.87 13.14 -36.58
C MET A 1 -61.93 12.86 -35.42
N ARG A 2 -60.94 11.97 -35.62
CA ARG A 2 -59.98 11.47 -34.62
C ARG A 2 -58.82 12.46 -34.49
N ASN A 3 -58.56 12.99 -33.31
CA ASN A 3 -57.26 13.53 -32.94
C ASN A 3 -56.81 12.80 -31.67
N PHE A 4 -55.90 11.83 -31.82
CA PHE A 4 -55.13 11.26 -30.72
C PHE A 4 -53.78 11.99 -30.69
N ILE A 5 -53.50 12.69 -29.60
CA ILE A 5 -52.19 13.27 -29.32
C ILE A 5 -51.37 12.19 -28.62
N PHE A 6 -50.30 11.74 -29.28
CA PHE A 6 -49.23 10.96 -28.65
C PHE A 6 -48.18 11.95 -28.14
N LEU A 7 -47.92 11.95 -26.83
CA LEU A 7 -46.75 12.61 -26.24
C LEU A 7 -45.85 11.53 -25.65
N LEU A 8 -44.71 11.32 -26.32
CA LEU A 8 -43.64 10.41 -25.95
C LEU A 8 -42.93 10.98 -24.70
N PHE A 9 -42.96 10.25 -23.58
CA PHE A 9 -42.02 10.47 -22.49
C PHE A 9 -40.68 9.83 -22.87
N SER A 10 -39.68 10.64 -23.26
CA SER A 10 -38.30 10.17 -23.39
C SER A 10 -37.69 10.05 -22.00
N VAL A 11 -37.71 8.85 -21.43
CA VAL A 11 -36.88 8.51 -20.28
C VAL A 11 -35.45 8.36 -20.79
N LEU A 12 -34.63 9.42 -20.64
CA LEU A 12 -33.18 9.29 -20.75
C LEU A 12 -32.66 8.67 -19.45
N LEU A 13 -32.64 7.33 -19.42
CA LEU A 13 -31.78 6.57 -18.51
C LEU A 13 -30.36 6.63 -19.05
N CYS A 14 -29.59 7.64 -18.64
CA CYS A 14 -28.13 7.63 -18.82
C CYS A 14 -27.50 6.60 -17.87
N TYR A 15 -27.54 5.32 -18.25
CA TYR A 15 -26.60 4.33 -17.74
C TYR A 15 -25.22 4.64 -18.33
N SER A 16 -24.39 5.35 -17.58
CA SER A 16 -22.95 5.36 -17.81
C SER A 16 -22.23 4.93 -16.52
N SER A 17 -22.49 3.71 -16.07
CA SER A 17 -21.53 2.99 -15.23
C SER A 17 -20.44 2.41 -16.12
N ARG A 18 -19.63 3.26 -16.75
CA ARG A 18 -18.35 2.80 -17.28
C ARG A 18 -17.44 2.65 -16.07
N ALA A 19 -17.47 1.47 -15.45
CA ALA A 19 -16.40 1.07 -14.54
C ALA A 19 -15.11 1.18 -15.35
N GLN A 20 -14.33 2.24 -15.09
CA GLN A 20 -13.08 2.45 -15.78
C GLN A 20 -12.16 1.32 -15.32
N LYS A 21 -11.81 0.43 -16.25
CA LYS A 21 -10.94 -0.71 -15.96
C LYS A 21 -9.59 -0.14 -15.52
N MET A 22 -9.27 -0.29 -14.24
CA MET A 22 -8.01 0.19 -13.67
C MET A 22 -6.85 -0.56 -14.33
N GLU A 23 -5.85 0.19 -14.81
CA GLU A 23 -4.59 -0.39 -15.30
C GLU A 23 -3.80 -0.98 -14.10
N ILE A 24 -3.14 -2.12 -14.29
CA ILE A 24 -2.43 -2.83 -13.23
C ILE A 24 -0.98 -3.09 -13.66
N PRO A 25 0.03 -2.54 -12.94
CA PRO A 25 -0.11 -1.53 -11.89
C PRO A 25 -0.59 -0.18 -12.46
N PRO A 26 -1.15 0.71 -11.64
CA PRO A 26 -1.50 2.05 -12.08
C PRO A 26 -0.25 2.86 -12.44
N LYS A 27 -0.36 3.76 -13.43
CA LYS A 27 0.76 4.62 -13.89
C LYS A 27 0.99 5.86 -13.02
N THR A 28 0.02 6.21 -12.18
CA THR A 28 0.09 7.30 -11.20
C THR A 28 -0.59 6.83 -9.92
N HIS A 29 -0.40 7.55 -8.81
CA HIS A 29 -1.21 7.31 -7.63
C HIS A 29 -2.71 7.36 -7.98
N PRO A 30 -3.51 6.40 -7.51
CA PRO A 30 -4.94 6.35 -7.81
C PRO A 30 -5.71 7.46 -7.07
N ASP A 31 -6.91 7.79 -7.55
CA ASP A 31 -7.88 8.52 -6.72
C ASP A 31 -8.49 7.54 -5.72
N ALA A 32 -7.99 7.58 -4.48
CA ALA A 32 -8.43 6.73 -3.38
C ALA A 32 -9.58 7.34 -2.55
N SER A 33 -10.14 8.48 -2.96
CA SER A 33 -11.16 9.20 -2.17
C SER A 33 -12.45 8.41 -1.92
N GLN A 34 -12.74 7.41 -2.76
CA GLN A 34 -13.89 6.52 -2.64
C GLN A 34 -13.50 5.11 -2.16
N TRP A 35 -12.23 4.90 -1.80
CA TRP A 35 -11.75 3.60 -1.36
C TRP A 35 -12.10 3.39 0.12
N LYS A 36 -12.15 2.13 0.53
CA LYS A 36 -12.39 1.76 1.91
C LYS A 36 -11.07 1.87 2.69
N ASP A 37 -11.13 2.50 3.85
CA ASP A 37 -10.00 2.51 4.79
C ASP A 37 -9.59 1.08 5.18
N LEU A 38 -8.27 0.83 5.19
CA LEU A 38 -7.73 -0.46 5.63
C LEU A 38 -8.01 -0.69 7.12
N PHE A 39 -7.80 0.35 7.93
CA PHE A 39 -8.12 0.40 9.35
C PHE A 39 -9.11 1.51 9.63
N THR A 40 -10.17 1.20 10.38
CA THR A 40 -11.12 2.21 10.84
C THR A 40 -10.46 3.12 11.88
N PRO A 41 -10.86 4.39 12.03
CA PRO A 41 -10.28 5.29 13.02
C PRO A 41 -10.35 4.80 14.47
N ASP A 42 -11.30 3.91 14.79
CA ASP A 42 -11.41 3.27 16.10
C ASP A 42 -10.60 1.96 16.23
N LEU A 43 -9.87 1.60 15.18
CA LEU A 43 -9.02 0.40 15.04
C LEU A 43 -9.72 -0.93 15.35
N LYS A 44 -11.06 -0.95 15.42
CA LYS A 44 -11.82 -2.17 15.78
C LYS A 44 -11.71 -3.28 14.74
N ASN A 45 -11.34 -2.94 13.50
CA ASN A 45 -11.09 -3.91 12.44
C ASN A 45 -9.62 -4.39 12.36
N ALA A 46 -8.78 -4.04 13.33
CA ALA A 46 -7.37 -4.42 13.41
C ALA A 46 -7.07 -5.38 14.57
N LEU A 47 -5.93 -6.07 14.51
CA LEU A 47 -5.33 -6.84 15.59
C LEU A 47 -3.98 -6.22 15.92
N TYR A 48 -3.78 -5.80 17.17
CA TYR A 48 -2.55 -5.19 17.65
C TYR A 48 -2.46 -5.28 19.18
N PRO A 49 -1.26 -5.22 19.77
CA PRO A 49 -1.13 -5.18 21.22
C PRO A 49 -1.70 -3.89 21.80
N GLU A 50 -2.41 -4.00 22.92
CA GLU A 50 -3.01 -2.85 23.60
C GLU A 50 -1.96 -1.81 23.98
N GLY A 51 -2.25 -0.55 23.69
CA GLY A 51 -1.37 0.58 24.01
C GLY A 51 -0.18 0.79 23.08
N VAL A 52 0.02 -0.02 22.04
CA VAL A 52 1.10 0.20 21.06
C VAL A 52 0.69 1.17 19.97
N TRP A 53 -0.45 0.92 19.33
CA TRP A 53 -0.93 1.68 18.18
C TRP A 53 -2.02 2.67 18.57
N THR A 54 -1.93 3.88 18.03
CA THR A 54 -2.93 4.93 18.19
C THR A 54 -3.33 5.50 16.84
N TYR A 55 -4.61 5.87 16.70
CA TYR A 55 -5.13 6.59 15.55
C TYR A 55 -5.75 7.91 16.04
N GLU A 56 -5.05 9.01 15.82
CA GLU A 56 -5.48 10.34 16.29
C GLU A 56 -5.31 11.37 15.19
N ASN A 57 -6.33 12.20 14.96
CA ASN A 57 -6.31 13.27 13.95
C ASN A 57 -5.92 12.78 12.53
N GLY A 58 -6.31 11.56 12.16
CA GLY A 58 -5.98 10.96 10.86
C GLY A 58 -4.60 10.29 10.80
N ILE A 59 -3.87 10.23 11.91
CA ILE A 59 -2.51 9.70 11.98
C ILE A 59 -2.50 8.39 12.76
N LEU A 60 -2.07 7.31 12.09
CA LEU A 60 -1.76 6.04 12.71
C LEU A 60 -0.27 6.02 13.09
N THR A 61 0.07 5.69 14.34
CA THR A 61 1.46 5.59 14.80
C THR A 61 1.64 4.48 15.83
N ALA A 62 2.87 3.99 15.98
CA ALA A 62 3.27 2.97 16.94
C ALA A 62 4.29 3.52 17.92
N SER A 63 4.19 3.11 19.19
CA SER A 63 5.15 3.47 20.25
C SER A 63 6.20 2.39 20.53
N LYS A 64 6.05 1.20 19.94
CA LYS A 64 6.91 0.03 20.11
C LYS A 64 6.99 -0.75 18.80
N ASP A 65 8.02 -1.58 18.70
CA ASP A 65 8.24 -2.49 17.57
C ASP A 65 7.32 -3.72 17.65
N GLU A 66 6.03 -3.49 17.43
CA GLU A 66 5.01 -4.53 17.36
C GLU A 66 4.06 -4.19 16.20
N ALA A 67 3.79 -5.15 15.33
CA ALA A 67 2.98 -4.94 14.14
C ALA A 67 1.48 -4.75 14.44
N ILE A 68 0.79 -4.04 13.55
CA ILE A 68 -0.68 -3.99 13.46
C ILE A 68 -1.14 -4.78 12.24
N TRP A 69 -2.16 -5.61 12.41
CA TRP A 69 -2.64 -6.53 11.39
C TRP A 69 -4.10 -6.26 11.02
N THR A 70 -4.44 -6.50 9.75
CA THR A 70 -5.84 -6.59 9.34
C THR A 70 -6.50 -7.82 9.94
N LYS A 71 -7.78 -7.71 10.33
CA LYS A 71 -8.59 -8.90 10.68
C LYS A 71 -8.99 -9.73 9.46
N GLN A 72 -8.99 -9.12 8.28
CA GLN A 72 -9.35 -9.76 7.03
C GLN A 72 -8.07 -10.06 6.24
N GLU A 73 -8.07 -11.20 5.57
CA GLU A 73 -7.09 -11.51 4.53
C GLU A 73 -7.49 -10.85 3.22
N TYR A 74 -6.49 -10.37 2.49
CA TYR A 74 -6.67 -9.76 1.19
C TYR A 74 -5.81 -10.48 0.16
N ALA A 75 -6.40 -10.75 -0.99
CA ALA A 75 -5.70 -11.21 -2.19
C ALA A 75 -5.95 -10.20 -3.31
N SER A 76 -4.96 -10.02 -4.18
CA SER A 76 -5.02 -9.15 -5.36
C SER A 76 -5.67 -7.77 -5.11
N PHE A 77 -4.90 -6.87 -4.51
CA PHE A 77 -5.36 -5.55 -4.07
C PHE A 77 -4.42 -4.44 -4.50
N ILE A 78 -4.91 -3.20 -4.41
CA ILE A 78 -4.07 -2.01 -4.44
C ILE A 78 -4.24 -1.34 -3.08
N LEU A 79 -3.12 -1.13 -2.39
CA LEU A 79 -3.02 -0.39 -1.15
C LEU A 79 -2.40 0.96 -1.46
N ASP A 80 -3.06 2.04 -1.07
CA ASP A 80 -2.56 3.39 -1.19
C ASP A 80 -2.49 4.02 0.20
N LEU A 81 -1.32 4.54 0.57
CA LEU A 81 -1.09 5.13 1.88
C LEU A 81 -0.13 6.33 1.79
N GLU A 82 -0.17 7.15 2.83
CA GLU A 82 0.86 8.16 3.08
C GLU A 82 1.61 7.82 4.37
N PHE A 83 2.90 8.09 4.38
CA PHE A 83 3.75 7.90 5.55
C PHE A 83 4.74 9.06 5.70
N LYS A 84 5.19 9.27 6.93
CA LYS A 84 6.19 10.28 7.27
C LYS A 84 7.25 9.62 8.15
N THR A 85 8.51 9.81 7.79
CA THR A 85 9.65 9.31 8.57
C THR A 85 10.09 10.34 9.61
N ASP A 86 10.66 9.85 10.70
CA ASP A 86 11.61 10.58 11.56
C ASP A 86 13.05 10.13 11.25
N HIS A 87 14.05 10.81 11.82
CA HIS A 87 15.46 10.47 11.63
C HIS A 87 15.74 9.02 12.01
N GLY A 88 16.28 8.24 11.07
CA GLY A 88 16.63 6.84 11.27
C GLY A 88 15.43 5.87 11.29
N THR A 89 14.24 6.32 10.84
CA THR A 89 13.07 5.44 10.73
C THR A 89 13.40 4.14 10.03
N ASN A 90 12.94 3.04 10.61
CA ASN A 90 12.90 1.72 10.01
C ASN A 90 11.55 1.09 10.35
N SER A 91 10.79 0.75 9.32
CA SER A 91 9.46 0.16 9.38
C SER A 91 9.19 -0.55 8.06
N GLY A 92 7.98 -1.07 7.87
CA GLY A 92 7.61 -1.71 6.62
C GLY A 92 6.13 -2.00 6.53
N ILE A 93 5.70 -2.30 5.31
CA ILE A 93 4.36 -2.80 5.02
C ILE A 93 4.47 -4.30 4.77
N ILE A 94 3.81 -5.07 5.63
CA ILE A 94 3.83 -6.53 5.58
C ILE A 94 2.69 -7.04 4.68
N LEU A 95 3.04 -7.86 3.69
CA LEU A 95 2.17 -8.42 2.66
C LEU A 95 2.26 -9.95 2.71
N HIS A 96 1.24 -10.63 2.17
CA HIS A 96 1.23 -12.09 2.03
C HIS A 96 1.60 -12.86 3.32
N CYS A 97 1.25 -12.32 4.49
CA CYS A 97 1.55 -12.95 5.77
C CYS A 97 0.65 -14.19 5.98
N SER A 98 1.25 -15.37 6.11
CA SER A 98 0.53 -16.62 6.38
C SER A 98 0.50 -17.01 7.86
N ASP A 99 1.32 -16.39 8.70
CA ASP A 99 1.34 -16.60 10.16
C ASP A 99 1.78 -15.32 10.89
N ILE A 100 0.83 -14.60 11.48
CA ILE A 100 1.10 -13.34 12.19
C ILE A 100 1.99 -13.51 13.43
N ASN A 101 2.02 -14.69 14.04
CA ASN A 101 2.83 -14.93 15.25
C ASN A 101 4.30 -15.21 14.89
N ASN A 102 4.57 -15.58 13.64
CA ASN A 102 5.91 -15.84 13.12
C ASN A 102 6.05 -15.21 11.74
N TRP A 103 5.71 -13.93 11.63
CA TRP A 103 5.49 -13.27 10.34
C TRP A 103 6.78 -13.04 9.54
N ILE A 104 7.92 -12.87 10.21
CA ILE A 104 9.21 -12.54 9.57
C ILE A 104 9.55 -13.52 8.42
N PRO A 105 9.59 -14.85 8.63
CA PRO A 105 9.82 -15.79 7.54
C PRO A 105 8.57 -16.14 6.72
N ASN A 106 7.39 -15.70 7.15
CA ASN A 106 6.09 -16.10 6.58
C ASN A 106 5.35 -14.94 5.90
N SER A 107 6.08 -13.92 5.44
CA SER A 107 5.51 -12.75 4.78
C SER A 107 6.51 -12.12 3.80
N VAL A 108 6.05 -11.09 3.09
CA VAL A 108 6.88 -10.22 2.24
C VAL A 108 6.77 -8.81 2.78
N GLU A 109 7.89 -8.10 2.90
CA GLU A 109 7.92 -6.74 3.43
C GLU A 109 8.32 -5.74 2.34
N VAL A 110 7.52 -4.66 2.21
CA VAL A 110 7.91 -3.45 1.48
C VAL A 110 8.49 -2.47 2.49
N GLN A 111 9.77 -2.15 2.33
CA GLN A 111 10.55 -1.39 3.30
C GLN A 111 10.12 0.08 3.40
N ILE A 112 10.06 0.61 4.61
CA ILE A 112 9.99 2.04 4.91
C ILE A 112 11.24 2.41 5.72
N ALA A 113 12.13 3.21 5.13
CA ALA A 113 13.37 3.63 5.77
C ALA A 113 13.63 5.12 5.57
N ASP A 114 14.35 5.73 6.52
CA ASP A 114 15.02 7.01 6.30
C ASP A 114 16.37 6.77 5.60
N ASP A 115 16.35 6.71 4.27
CA ASP A 115 17.55 6.51 3.43
C ASP A 115 18.63 7.61 3.63
N PHE A 116 18.30 8.74 4.28
CA PHE A 116 19.25 9.82 4.56
C PHE A 116 20.05 9.60 5.85
N ALA A 117 19.60 8.71 6.74
CA ALA A 117 20.33 8.37 7.96
C ALA A 117 21.60 7.59 7.62
N GLU A 118 22.69 7.86 8.36
CA GLU A 118 24.00 7.24 8.08
C GLU A 118 23.97 5.70 8.10
N GLU A 119 23.14 5.12 8.97
CA GLU A 119 22.93 3.68 9.09
C GLU A 119 22.34 3.08 7.81
N TRP A 120 21.25 3.66 7.31
CA TRP A 120 20.53 3.16 6.13
C TRP A 120 21.22 3.53 4.82
N ALA A 121 21.83 4.72 4.73
CA ALA A 121 22.56 5.16 3.54
C ALA A 121 23.75 4.24 3.17
N LYS A 122 24.26 3.48 4.13
CA LYS A 122 25.36 2.51 3.95
C LYS A 122 24.87 1.05 3.91
N ALA A 123 23.58 0.81 4.12
CA ALA A 123 23.00 -0.52 4.08
C ALA A 123 22.94 -1.03 2.62
N PRO A 124 22.71 -2.34 2.41
CA PRO A 124 22.41 -2.86 1.09
C PRO A 124 21.18 -2.15 0.49
N ALA A 125 21.18 -1.89 -0.82
CA ALA A 125 20.07 -1.19 -1.46
C ALA A 125 18.72 -1.95 -1.36
N SER A 126 18.73 -3.26 -1.13
CA SER A 126 17.53 -4.05 -0.82
C SER A 126 16.95 -3.77 0.57
N TRP A 127 17.56 -2.90 1.36
CA TRP A 127 17.10 -2.46 2.68
C TRP A 127 16.67 -1.00 2.67
N HIS A 128 16.69 -0.34 1.51
CA HIS A 128 16.27 1.05 1.35
C HIS A 128 14.75 1.16 1.18
N CYS A 129 14.19 2.35 1.40
CA CYS A 129 12.77 2.60 1.28
C CYS A 129 12.20 2.20 -0.09
N GLY A 130 11.11 1.45 -0.09
CA GLY A 130 10.45 0.91 -1.28
C GLY A 130 11.04 -0.40 -1.81
N ALA A 131 12.12 -0.90 -1.22
CA ALA A 131 12.63 -2.25 -1.52
C ALA A 131 11.62 -3.33 -1.13
N ILE A 132 11.72 -4.49 -1.77
CA ILE A 132 11.30 -5.73 -1.11
C ILE A 132 12.43 -6.13 -0.17
N PHE A 133 12.20 -5.96 1.13
CA PHE A 133 13.26 -5.99 2.14
C PHE A 133 14.12 -7.25 2.02
N GLY A 134 15.43 -7.07 1.89
CA GLY A 134 16.42 -8.15 1.77
C GLY A 134 16.51 -8.83 0.39
N HIS A 135 15.55 -8.61 -0.51
CA HIS A 135 15.44 -9.39 -1.77
C HIS A 135 15.62 -8.53 -3.03
N LEU A 136 14.90 -7.41 -3.14
CA LEU A 136 14.89 -6.60 -4.37
C LEU A 136 14.99 -5.11 -4.03
N ALA A 137 16.09 -4.49 -4.46
CA ALA A 137 16.31 -3.06 -4.33
C ALA A 137 15.34 -2.26 -5.22
N PRO A 138 14.91 -1.07 -4.79
CA PRO A 138 14.19 -0.16 -5.67
C PRO A 138 15.13 0.35 -6.77
N ALA A 139 14.58 0.59 -7.95
CA ALA A 139 15.32 1.16 -9.09
C ALA A 139 15.80 2.59 -8.83
N LYS A 140 15.13 3.30 -7.90
CA LYS A 140 15.46 4.68 -7.48
C LYS A 140 15.09 4.87 -6.01
N SER A 141 15.91 5.61 -5.27
CA SER A 141 15.52 6.13 -3.96
C SER A 141 14.76 7.44 -4.16
N LEU A 142 13.50 7.47 -3.72
CA LEU A 142 12.58 8.61 -3.86
C LEU A 142 11.94 9.04 -2.53
N VAL A 143 12.34 8.43 -1.42
CA VAL A 143 11.86 8.83 -0.10
C VAL A 143 12.31 10.27 0.19
N LYS A 144 11.41 11.07 0.75
CA LYS A 144 11.69 12.44 1.19
C LYS A 144 12.40 12.44 2.54
N LYS A 145 12.94 13.60 2.94
CA LYS A 145 13.64 13.72 4.21
C LYS A 145 12.67 13.55 5.39
N PRO A 146 13.20 13.22 6.59
CA PRO A 146 12.41 13.19 7.81
C PRO A 146 11.52 14.42 7.99
N GLY A 147 10.28 14.20 8.39
CA GLY A 147 9.27 15.25 8.57
C GLY A 147 8.40 15.52 7.34
N GLU A 148 8.74 14.98 6.16
CA GLU A 148 7.94 15.14 4.94
C GLU A 148 7.03 13.94 4.66
N TRP A 149 5.82 14.22 4.17
CA TRP A 149 4.89 13.18 3.74
C TRP A 149 5.28 12.57 2.39
N ASN A 150 5.36 11.25 2.39
CA ASN A 150 5.53 10.41 1.22
C ASN A 150 4.22 9.71 0.90
N ARG A 151 3.95 9.43 -0.37
CA ARG A 151 2.81 8.61 -0.79
C ARG A 151 3.31 7.34 -1.46
N MET A 152 2.77 6.20 -1.04
CA MET A 152 3.11 4.88 -1.56
C MET A 152 1.85 4.18 -2.06
N THR A 153 1.92 3.66 -3.29
CA THR A 153 0.92 2.72 -3.82
C THR A 153 1.57 1.37 -4.02
N ILE A 154 1.07 0.36 -3.32
CA ILE A 154 1.49 -1.03 -3.48
C ILE A 154 0.38 -1.75 -4.24
N THR A 155 0.73 -2.38 -5.37
CA THR A 155 -0.19 -3.27 -6.08
C THR A 155 0.27 -4.70 -5.91
N CYS A 156 -0.56 -5.52 -5.28
CA CYS A 156 -0.39 -6.96 -5.24
C CYS A 156 -1.36 -7.58 -6.23
N LYS A 157 -0.87 -8.43 -7.14
CA LYS A 157 -1.74 -9.23 -8.00
C LYS A 157 -1.10 -10.59 -8.23
N ASP A 158 -1.78 -11.62 -7.76
CA ASP A 158 -1.27 -12.99 -7.78
C ASP A 158 0.14 -13.07 -7.15
N ARG A 159 1.18 -13.35 -7.93
CA ARG A 159 2.58 -13.43 -7.49
C ARG A 159 3.42 -12.20 -7.86
N MET A 160 2.76 -11.12 -8.26
CA MET A 160 3.39 -9.87 -8.63
C MET A 160 3.17 -8.79 -7.57
N ILE A 161 4.24 -8.05 -7.27
CA ILE A 161 4.22 -6.89 -6.38
C ILE A 161 4.83 -5.70 -7.13
N TRP A 162 4.11 -4.58 -7.17
CA TRP A 162 4.62 -3.30 -7.66
C TRP A 162 4.56 -2.25 -6.56
N VAL A 163 5.62 -1.46 -6.42
CA VAL A 163 5.71 -0.36 -5.46
C VAL A 163 5.96 0.94 -6.21
N MET A 164 4.99 1.85 -6.11
CA MET A 164 5.12 3.23 -6.54
C MET A 164 5.34 4.12 -5.33
N LEU A 165 6.36 4.97 -5.39
CA LEU A 165 6.68 5.95 -4.34
C LEU A 165 6.76 7.34 -4.97
N ASN A 166 6.01 8.29 -4.40
CA ASN A 166 6.01 9.70 -4.81
C ASN A 166 5.81 9.90 -6.33
N GLY A 167 4.93 9.11 -6.93
CA GLY A 167 4.50 9.22 -8.33
C GLY A 167 5.32 8.40 -9.34
N GLU A 168 6.36 7.69 -8.90
CA GLU A 168 7.16 6.83 -9.79
C GLU A 168 7.13 5.37 -9.33
N LEU A 169 6.96 4.46 -10.30
CA LEU A 169 7.14 3.03 -10.07
C LEU A 169 8.63 2.76 -9.83
N ILE A 170 8.97 2.28 -8.64
CA ILE A 170 10.37 2.05 -8.24
C ILE A 170 10.71 0.58 -8.05
N THR A 171 9.73 -0.29 -7.77
CA THR A 171 9.97 -1.71 -7.54
C THR A 171 8.93 -2.55 -8.25
N GLU A 172 9.37 -3.61 -8.93
CA GLU A 172 8.54 -4.61 -9.60
C GLU A 172 9.12 -5.99 -9.32
N MET A 173 8.41 -6.81 -8.55
CA MET A 173 8.82 -8.15 -8.19
C MET A 173 7.86 -9.17 -8.77
N ASN A 174 8.40 -10.13 -9.51
CA ASN A 174 7.75 -11.41 -9.78
C ASN A 174 8.26 -12.45 -8.78
N MET A 175 7.44 -12.83 -7.81
CA MET A 175 7.81 -13.76 -6.75
C MET A 175 8.12 -15.19 -7.26
N ASP A 176 7.81 -15.53 -8.51
CA ASP A 176 8.23 -16.82 -9.11
C ASP A 176 9.76 -16.90 -9.34
N LEU A 177 10.44 -15.75 -9.42
CA LEU A 177 11.89 -15.71 -9.64
C LEU A 177 12.69 -15.93 -8.34
N TRP A 178 12.02 -15.89 -7.19
CA TRP A 178 12.61 -16.04 -5.86
C TRP A 178 12.28 -17.41 -5.27
N THR A 179 12.98 -18.44 -5.76
CA THR A 179 12.75 -19.85 -5.36
C THR A 179 13.65 -20.33 -4.21
N ASP A 180 14.53 -19.48 -3.69
CA ASP A 180 15.43 -19.75 -2.55
C ASP A 180 15.39 -18.53 -1.64
N ALA A 181 15.05 -18.72 -0.36
CA ALA A 181 14.92 -17.64 0.63
C ALA A 181 16.24 -16.88 0.90
N ARG A 182 17.36 -17.32 0.33
CA ARG A 182 18.68 -16.66 0.45
C ARG A 182 19.05 -15.82 -0.78
N LYS A 183 18.22 -15.79 -1.81
CA LYS A 183 18.48 -15.11 -3.09
C LYS A 183 17.49 -13.98 -3.32
#